data_AF-A0A3N5ZIH8-F1
#
_entry.id   AF-A0A3N5ZIH8-F1
#
_cell.length_a   1.000
_cell.length_b   1.000
_cell.length_c   1.000
_cell.angle_alpha   90.00
_cell.angle_beta   90.00
_cell.angle_gamma   90.00
#
_symmetry.space_group_name_H-M   'P 1'
#
loop_
_entity.id
_entity.type
_entity.pdbx_description
1 polymer ?
#
loop_
_entity_poly.entity_id
_entity_poly.type
_entity_poly.pdbx_seq_one_letter_code
_entity_poly.pdbx_strand_id
1 'polypeptide(L)' 'MLRRIHVKLELRAAPEHRETAERVHGFYAESCPLYRSLKAAIGITT' A
#
# COMPACT_ATOMS: atom_id res chain seq x y z
N MET A 1 0.26 9.23 20.98
CA MET A 1 1.38 8.63 20.23
C MET A 1 0.82 7.65 19.21
N LEU A 2 1.18 7.78 17.94
CA LEU A 2 0.71 6.89 16.87
C LEU A 2 1.53 5.59 16.87
N ARG A 3 0.88 4.43 16.88
CA ARG A 3 1.54 3.11 17.01
C ARG A 3 1.39 2.20 15.80
N ARG A 4 0.35 2.41 14.99
CA ARG A 4 0.08 1.61 13.80
C ARG A 4 -0.64 2.43 12.72
N ILE A 5 -0.34 2.11 11.46
CA ILE A 5 -1.11 2.54 10.30
C ILE A 5 -1.59 1.28 9.57
N HIS A 6 -2.87 1.25 9.19
CA HIS A 6 -3.42 0.22 8.32
C HIS A 6 -4.03 0.90 7.10
N VAL A 7 -3.53 0.56 5.92
CA VAL A 7 -3.97 1.14 4.66
C VAL A 7 -5.04 0.25 4.06
N LYS A 8 -6.08 0.87 3.49
CA LYS A 8 -7.05 0.19 2.64
C LYS A 8 -7.10 0.92 1.31
N LEU A 9 -7.01 0.17 0.22
CA LEU A 9 -7.03 0.71 -1.13
C LEU A 9 -8.37 0.42 -1.78
N GLU A 10 -9.02 1.46 -2.31
CA GLU A 10 -10.12 1.32 -3.26
C GLU A 10 -9.54 1.54 -4.67
N LEU A 11 -9.47 0.48 -5.47
CA LEU A 11 -8.89 0.53 -6.80
C LEU A 11 -10.00 0.68 -7.85
N ARG A 12 -9.92 1.73 -8.67
CA ARG A 12 -10.77 1.89 -9.84
C ARG A 12 -10.01 1.41 -11.07
N ALA A 13 -10.46 0.31 -11.64
CA ALA A 13 -9.90 -0.27 -12.85
C ALA A 13 -11.02 -0.87 -13.71
N ALA A 14 -10.82 -0.87 -15.03
CA ALA A 14 -11.64 -1.69 -15.91
C ALA A 14 -11.51 -3.18 -15.53
N PRO A 15 -12.54 -4.02 -15.75
CA PRO A 15 -12.50 -5.44 -15.38
C PRO A 15 -11.27 -6.17 -15.95
N GLU A 16 -10.90 -5.83 -17.19
CA GLU A 16 -9.74 -6.37 -17.92
C GLU A 16 -8.39 -6.05 -17.27
N HIS A 17 -8.33 -5.02 -16.42
CA HIS A 17 -7.10 -4.59 -15.76
C HIS A 17 -7.03 -4.96 -14.29
N ARG A 18 -8.03 -5.69 -13.77
CA ARG A 18 -8.13 -6.04 -12.36
C ARG A 18 -6.86 -6.72 -11.83
N GLU A 19 -6.37 -7.75 -12.52
CA GLU A 19 -5.17 -8.49 -12.11
C GLU A 19 -3.95 -7.58 -12.04
N THR A 20 -3.77 -6.70 -13.02
CA THR A 20 -2.65 -5.76 -13.05
C THR A 20 -2.77 -4.75 -11.92
N ALA A 21 -3.97 -4.24 -11.65
CA ALA A 21 -4.22 -3.33 -10.54
C ALA A 21 -3.89 -4.00 -9.20
N GLU A 22 -4.38 -5.22 -8.95
CA GLU A 22 -4.08 -5.98 -7.74
C GLU A 22 -2.58 -6.26 -7.60
N ARG A 23 -1.92 -6.70 -8.67
CA ARG A 23 -0.48 -7.01 -8.66
C ARG A 23 0.39 -5.79 -8.35
N VAL A 24 0.17 -4.67 -9.04
CA VAL A 24 0.96 -3.43 -8.85
C VAL A 24 0.77 -2.87 -7.45
N HIS A 25 -0.47 -2.91 -6.94
CA HIS A 25 -0.78 -2.45 -5.60
C HIS A 25 -0.39 -3.46 -4.51
N GLY A 26 0.00 -4.69 -4.87
CA GLY A 26 0.59 -5.66 -3.93
C GLY A 26 2.01 -5.28 -3.48
N PHE A 27 2.74 -4.49 -4.26
CA PHE A 27 4.12 -4.09 -3.95
C PHE A 27 4.34 -2.57 -3.92
N TYR A 28 3.29 -1.75 -4.04
CA TYR A 28 3.41 -0.28 -4.07
C TYR A 28 4.11 0.29 -2.83
N ALA A 29 3.95 -0.36 -1.67
CA ALA A 29 4.47 0.10 -0.40
C ALA A 29 5.99 0.25 -0.44
N GLU A 30 6.72 -0.68 -1.07
CA GLU A 30 8.18 -0.61 -1.17
C GLU A 30 8.65 0.53 -2.09
N SER A 31 7.81 0.99 -3.01
CA SER A 31 8.08 2.17 -3.85
C SER A 31 7.62 3.49 -3.21
N CYS A 32 6.87 3.46 -2.12
CA CYS A 32 6.31 4.65 -1.47
C CYS A 32 7.34 5.30 -0.52
N PRO A 33 7.75 6.56 -0.77
CA PRO A 33 8.75 7.24 0.08
C PRO A 33 8.28 7.42 1.53
N LEU A 34 6.96 7.58 1.75
CA LEU A 34 6.39 7.66 3.10
C LEU A 34 6.50 6.33 3.84
N TYR A 35 6.12 5.22 3.19
CA TYR A 35 6.24 3.88 3.80
C TYR A 35 7.70 3.59 4.16
N ARG A 36 8.64 3.85 3.24
CA ARG A 36 10.08 3.65 3.48
C ARG A 36 10.61 4.45 4.67
N SER A 37 10.12 5.68 4.86
CA SER A 37 10.55 6.55 5.95
C SER A 37 9.96 6.13 7.30
N LEU A 38 8.77 5.54 7.31
CA LEU A 38 8.02 5.26 8.54
C LEU A 38 8.08 3.80 8.99
N LYS A 39 8.31 2.83 8.09
CA LYS A 39 8.21 1.40 8.37
C LYS A 39 9.11 0.90 9.51
N ALA A 40 10.21 1.59 9.78
CA ALA A 40 11.12 1.27 10.90
C ALA A 40 10.61 1.79 12.26
N ALA A 41 9.77 2.83 12.27
CA ALA A 41 9.32 3.52 13.48
C ALA A 41 7.89 3.13 13.90
N ILE A 42 7.07 2.67 12.96
CA ILE A 42 5.66 2.36 13.20
C ILE A 42 5.25 1.10 12.44
N GLY A 43 4.38 0.29 13.04
CA GLY A 43 3.80 -0.86 12.34
C GLY A 43 2.89 -0.40 11.20
N ILE A 44 3.21 -0.76 9.97
CA ILE A 44 2.39 -0.45 8.79
C ILE A 44 1.93 -1.74 8.13
N THR A 45 0.64 -1.82 7.84
CA THR A 45 0.00 -2.93 7.12
C THR A 45 -0.82 -2.37 5.97
N THR A 46 -0.91 -3.12 4.88
CA THR A 46 -1.62 -2.74 3.64
C THR A 46 -2.65 -3.80 3.27
#